data_AF-A0A3D5ANP5-F1
#
_entry.id   AF-A0A3D5ANP5-F1
#
_cell.length_a   1.000
_cell.length_b   1.000
_cell.length_c   1.000
_cell.angle_alpha   90.00
_cell.angle_beta   90.00
_cell.angle_gamma   90.00
#
_symmetry.space_group_name_H-M   'P 1'
#
loop_
_entity.id
_entity.type
_entity.pdbx_description
1 polymer ?
#
loop_
_entity_poly.entity_id
_entity_poly.type
_entity_poly.pdbx_seq_one_letter_code
_entity_poly.pdbx_strand_id
1 'polypeptide(L)' 'CSGARLLGSLAWNLRQRGGGWGLAAMCIGVGQGIAVVLEGSSQ' A
#
# COMPACT_ATOMS: atom_id res chain seq x y z
N CYS A 1 -7.06 2.77 -11.39
CA CYS A 1 -5.90 3.70 -11.47
C CYS A 1 -5.42 4.18 -10.09
N SER A 2 -6.27 4.79 -9.24
CA SER A 2 -5.86 5.36 -7.94
C SER A 2 -5.31 4.34 -6.92
N GLY A 3 -5.99 3.22 -6.70
CA GLY A 3 -5.55 2.19 -5.75
C GLY A 3 -4.22 1.52 -6.14
N ALA A 4 -4.03 1.23 -7.43
CA ALA A 4 -2.77 0.70 -7.95
C ALA A 4 -1.62 1.69 -7.75
N ARG A 5 -1.86 3.00 -7.95
CA ARG A 5 -0.86 4.05 -7.69
C ARG A 5 -0.52 4.14 -6.20
N LEU A 6 -1.53 4.09 -5.33
CA LEU A 6 -1.33 4.12 -3.87
C LEU A 6 -0.49 2.94 -3.39
N LEU A 7 -0.86 1.72 -3.80
CA LEU A 7 -0.13 0.49 -3.46
C LEU A 7 1.28 0.48 -4.06
N GLY A 8 1.44 0.92 -5.31
CA GLY A 8 2.75 1.03 -5.96
C GLY A 8 3.67 2.02 -5.26
N SER A 9 3.16 3.18 -4.84
CA SER A 9 3.92 4.15 -4.06
C SER A 9 4.28 3.63 -2.66
N LEU A 10 3.39 2.88 -2.01
CA LEU A 10 3.67 2.24 -0.72
C LEU A 10 4.78 1.19 -0.85
N ALA A 11 4.66 0.28 -1.83
CA ALA A 11 5.66 -0.74 -2.09
C ALA A 11 7.04 -0.13 -2.44
N TRP A 12 7.06 0.92 -3.27
CA TRP A 12 8.29 1.64 -3.58
C TRP A 12 8.94 2.25 -2.32
N ASN A 13 8.14 2.88 -1.45
CA ASN A 13 8.65 3.43 -0.19
C ASN A 13 9.19 2.35 0.75
N LEU A 14 8.49 1.21 0.89
CA LEU A 14 8.96 0.10 1.73
C LEU A 14 10.30 -0.45 1.21
N ARG A 15 10.42 -0.63 -0.11
CA ARG A 15 11.69 -1.03 -0.72
C ARG A 15 12.81 -0.02 -0.46
N GLN A 16 12.57 1.27 -0.62
CA GLN A 16 13.57 2.33 -0.37
C GLN A 16 14.03 2.39 1.10
N ARG A 17 13.15 2.01 2.03
CA ARG A 17 13.45 1.94 3.47
C ARG A 17 14.17 0.64 3.87
N GLY A 18 14.40 -0.26 2.93
CA GLY A 18 14.99 -1.56 3.19
C GLY A 18 14.02 -2.57 3.81
N GLY A 19 12.73 -2.48 3.49
CA GLY A 19 11.69 -3.43 3.90
C GLY A 19 10.75 -2.92 5.00
N GLY A 20 10.07 -3.86 5.67
CA GLY A 20 9.14 -3.60 6.76
C GLY A 20 7.67 -3.61 6.34
N TRP A 21 6.78 -3.20 7.25
CA TRP A 21 5.33 -3.27 7.04
C TRP A 21 4.72 -1.91 6.68
N GLY A 22 3.72 -1.92 5.80
CA GLY A 22 2.94 -0.75 5.43
C GLY A 22 1.46 -1.05 5.27
N LEU A 23 0.62 -0.06 5.51
CA LEU A 23 -0.84 -0.15 5.37
C LEU A 23 -1.32 0.90 4.38
N ALA A 24 -2.11 0.48 3.40
CA ALA A 24 -2.89 1.37 2.55
C ALA A 24 -4.38 1.16 2.83
N ALA A 25 -5.10 2.23 3.10
CA ALA A 25 -6.55 2.22 3.26
C ALA A 25 -7.18 3.25 2.33
N MET A 26 -8.32 2.91 1.72
CA MET A 26 -9.02 3.80 0.80
C MET A 26 -10.52 3.53 0.76
N CYS A 27 -11.28 4.60 0.55
CA CYS A 27 -12.73 4.52 0.36
C CYS A 27 -13.03 4.01 -1.06
N ILE A 28 -14.07 3.19 -1.14
CA ILE A 28 -14.74 2.81 -2.37
C ILE A 28 -16.11 3.48 -2.32
N GLY A 29 -16.61 3.96 -3.47
CA GLY A 29 -17.93 4.61 -3.54
C GLY A 29 -19.04 3.76 -2.91
N VAL A 30 -20.22 4.36 -2.70
CA VAL A 30 -21.38 3.68 -2.09
C VAL A 30 -21.17 3.16 -0.66
N GLY A 31 -20.23 3.74 0.09
CA GLY A 31 -20.04 3.47 1.52
C GLY A 31 -19.14 2.28 1.83
N GLN A 32 -18.25 1.91 0.91
CA GLN A 32 -17.33 0.78 1.06
C GLN A 32 -15.90 1.25 1.36
N GLY A 33 -15.07 0.32 1.83
CA GLY A 33 -13.65 0.58 2.07
C GLY A 33 -12.82 -0.68 1.92
N ILE A 34 -11.54 -0.49 1.60
CA ILE A 34 -10.54 -1.57 1.56
C ILE A 34 -9.29 -1.14 2.30
N ALA A 35 -8.68 -2.08 3.01
CA ALA A 35 -7.41 -1.94 3.69
C ALA A 35 -6.49 -3.08 3.27
N VAL A 36 -5.25 -2.77 2.91
CA VAL A 36 -4.24 -3.72 2.44
C VAL A 36 -2.97 -3.51 3.23
N VAL A 37 -2.49 -4.58 3.86
CA VAL A 37 -1.16 -4.61 4.49
C VAL A 37 -0.15 -5.17 3.49
N LEU A 38 0.96 -4.48 3.32
CA LEU A 38 2.10 -4.93 2.52
C LEU A 38 3.30 -5.18 3.43
N GLU A 39 3.94 -6.32 3.24
CA GLU A 39 5.29 -6.58 3.72
C GLU A 39 6.28 -6.26 2.58
N GLY A 40 7.22 -5.37 2.83
CA GLY A 40 8.39 -5.17 1.99
C GLY A 40 9.49 -6.12 2.42
N SER A 41 9.87 -7.05 1.54
CA SER A 41 11.05 -7.88 1.77
C SER A 41 12.31 -7.03 1.69
N SER A 42 13.07 -7.01 2.79
CA SER A 42 14.42 -6.48 2.85
C SER A 42 15.35 -7.48 2.14
N GLN A 43 15.84 -7.14 0.96
CA GLN A 43 16.90 -7.92 0.31
C GLN A 43 18.18 -7.10 0.22
#